data_AF-D8LZR5-F1
#
_entry.id   AF-D8LZR5-F1
#
_cell.length_a   1.000
_cell.length_b   1.000
_cell.length_c   1.000
_cell.angle_alpha   90.00
_cell.angle_beta   90.00
_cell.angle_gamma   90.00
#
_symmetry.space_group_name_H-M   'P 1'
#
loop_
_entity.id
_entity.type
_entity.pdbx_description
1 polymer ?
#
loop_
_entity_poly.entity_id
_entity_poly.type
_entity_poly.pdbx_seq_one_letter_code
_entity_poly.pdbx_strand_id
1 'polypeptide(L)'
;MRIREDTAHYLLHLDDDAAYYGPFPFFSFSLPDPRTRSMRGGQAEFAQKRSDYAGESFVRASSEVQDFRRTQQFAWEASQKGSSVHVEAQPTATALLQRQVEERKRELEEMRRKKLEMRYGINAEMMKKSEKNQPEVRDDENYVEYDRQGKVVRGLPQAIPKSKYEEDLFPGNHSSVWGSWYNREEEKWGYACCHQCVKNAYCLADQA
;
A
#
# COMPACT_ATOMS: atom_id res chain seq x y z
N MET A 1 31.18 16.60 32.74
CA MET A 1 29.84 17.21 32.95
C MET A 1 28.86 16.55 31.99
N ARG A 2 27.59 16.37 32.38
CA ARG A 2 26.55 15.82 31.49
C ARG A 2 25.81 16.97 30.82
N ILE A 3 25.62 16.89 29.51
CA ILE A 3 24.80 17.81 28.72
C ILE A 3 23.34 17.65 29.19
N ARG A 4 22.66 18.74 29.54
CA ARG A 4 21.32 18.68 30.15
C ARG A 4 20.24 18.51 29.09
N GLU A 5 20.52 18.92 27.86
CA GLU A 5 19.68 18.80 26.68
C GLU A 5 19.59 17.35 26.18
N ASP A 6 20.65 16.55 26.34
CA ASP A 6 20.72 15.17 25.85
C ASP A 6 20.13 14.17 26.85
N THR A 7 18.95 13.65 26.50
CA THR A 7 18.31 12.56 27.24
C THR A 7 19.08 11.26 27.08
N ALA A 8 19.18 10.45 28.15
CA ALA A 8 19.82 9.14 28.03
C ALA A 8 18.88 8.17 27.30
N HIS A 9 19.46 7.27 26.50
CA HIS A 9 18.67 6.34 25.69
C HIS A 9 17.71 5.44 26.48
N TYR A 10 18.09 5.02 27.70
CA TYR A 10 17.25 4.22 28.57
C TYR A 10 16.10 5.00 29.23
N LEU A 11 16.07 6.33 29.08
CA LEU A 11 14.98 7.19 29.57
C LEU A 11 13.99 7.57 28.44
N LEU A 12 14.23 7.12 27.21
CA LEU A 12 13.36 7.40 26.07
C LEU A 12 12.04 6.63 26.14
N HIS A 13 12.04 5.44 26.74
CA HIS A 13 10.86 4.60 26.95
C HIS A 13 10.85 4.13 28.41
N LEU A 14 9.83 4.52 29.17
CA LEU A 14 9.71 4.27 30.61
C LEU A 14 8.72 3.13 30.93
N ASP A 15 8.18 2.46 29.92
CA ASP A 15 7.21 1.39 30.10
C ASP A 15 7.87 0.16 30.74
N ASP A 16 7.16 -0.49 31.67
CA ASP A 16 7.69 -1.64 32.42
C ASP A 16 8.07 -2.82 31.50
N ASP A 17 7.36 -2.98 30.37
CA ASP A 17 7.66 -3.96 29.31
C ASP A 17 8.95 -3.63 28.54
N ALA A 18 9.39 -2.38 28.56
CA ALA A 18 10.68 -1.94 28.05
C ALA A 18 11.81 -2.05 29.10
N ALA A 19 11.48 -2.41 30.35
CA ALA A 19 12.37 -2.35 31.51
C ALA A 19 12.58 -3.73 32.18
N TYR A 20 13.01 -4.75 31.43
CA TYR A 20 13.44 -6.02 32.06
C TYR A 20 14.93 -6.05 32.45
N TYR A 21 15.23 -5.75 33.72
CA TYR A 21 16.51 -6.07 34.37
C TYR A 21 16.58 -7.57 34.72
N GLY A 22 16.96 -8.39 33.75
CA GLY A 22 17.27 -9.81 33.95
C GLY A 22 18.77 -10.04 34.25
N PRO A 23 19.13 -10.99 35.12
CA PRO A 23 20.53 -11.36 35.40
C PRO A 23 21.21 -12.16 34.27
N PHE A 24 20.52 -12.39 33.14
CA PHE A 24 21.00 -13.24 32.05
C PHE A 24 21.19 -12.43 30.76
N PRO A 25 22.43 -12.23 30.28
CA PRO A 25 22.75 -11.40 29.13
C PRO A 25 22.41 -12.02 27.75
N PHE A 26 21.64 -13.12 27.70
CA PHE A 26 21.52 -13.94 26.49
C PHE A 26 20.15 -13.86 25.79
N PHE A 27 19.10 -13.33 26.43
CA PHE A 27 17.74 -13.36 25.89
C PHE A 27 16.95 -12.05 26.08
N SER A 28 17.60 -10.89 25.96
CA SER A 28 16.89 -9.61 25.83
C SER A 28 17.35 -8.88 24.57
N PHE A 29 16.45 -8.78 23.59
CA PHE A 29 16.71 -8.20 22.27
C PHE A 29 16.39 -6.69 22.20
N SER A 30 15.78 -6.12 23.25
CA SER A 30 15.19 -4.78 23.20
C SER A 30 15.63 -3.82 24.32
N LEU A 31 16.60 -4.17 25.17
CA LEU A 31 17.09 -3.27 26.21
C LEU A 31 18.47 -2.67 25.93
N PRO A 32 18.74 -1.44 26.41
CA PRO A 32 20.08 -0.88 26.52
C PRO A 32 20.98 -1.81 27.34
N ASP A 33 22.08 -2.27 26.75
CA ASP A 33 23.14 -2.91 27.54
C ASP A 33 23.94 -1.80 28.26
N PRO A 34 23.91 -1.69 29.60
CA PRO A 34 24.63 -0.64 30.34
C PRO A 34 26.15 -0.74 30.18
N ARG A 35 26.66 -1.93 29.81
CA ARG A 35 28.09 -2.16 29.60
C ARG A 35 28.57 -1.56 28.29
N THR A 36 27.90 -1.91 27.20
CA THR A 36 28.28 -1.41 25.86
C THR A 36 27.61 -0.07 25.52
N ARG A 37 26.67 0.39 26.35
CA ARG A 37 25.82 1.56 26.13
C ARG A 37 25.12 1.52 24.77
N SER A 38 24.87 0.31 24.26
CA SER A 38 24.26 0.12 22.95
C SER A 38 22.77 -0.21 23.09
N MET A 39 21.94 0.51 22.34
CA MET A 39 20.51 0.20 22.21
C MET A 39 20.31 -0.75 21.04
N ARG A 40 19.96 -2.00 21.32
CA ARG A 40 19.52 -2.94 20.28
C ARG A 40 18.01 -3.09 20.38
N GLY A 41 17.35 -3.09 19.23
CA GLY A 41 15.89 -3.14 19.16
C GLY A 41 15.25 -1.76 19.05
N GLY A 42 14.59 -1.53 17.92
CA GLY A 42 13.58 -0.50 17.78
C GLY A 42 12.39 -1.21 17.15
N GLN A 43 11.30 -1.39 17.90
CA GLN A 43 10.07 -1.81 17.27
C GLN A 43 9.61 -0.63 16.41
N ALA A 44 9.53 -0.84 15.10
CA ALA A 44 9.04 0.16 14.15
C ALA A 44 7.64 0.68 14.50
N GLU A 45 6.89 -0.07 15.32
CA GLU A 45 5.54 0.25 15.76
C GLU A 45 5.47 1.35 16.84
N PHE A 46 6.50 1.50 17.69
CA PHE A 46 6.50 2.50 18.78
C PHE A 46 7.27 3.79 18.44
N ALA A 47 8.11 3.79 17.41
CA ALA A 47 8.90 4.96 16.99
C ALA A 47 8.04 6.07 16.32
N GLN A 48 6.72 5.90 16.26
CA GLN A 48 5.89 6.69 15.34
C GLN A 48 5.50 8.09 15.79
N LYS A 49 5.84 8.56 17.00
CA LYS A 49 5.33 9.89 17.39
C LYS A 49 6.30 10.93 17.94
N ARG A 50 7.41 10.62 18.63
CA ARG A 50 8.18 11.67 19.33
C ARG A 50 9.67 11.45 19.63
N SER A 51 10.33 10.39 19.19
CA SER A 51 11.75 10.20 19.56
C SER A 51 12.68 10.76 18.47
N ASP A 52 13.58 11.67 18.87
CA ASP A 52 14.72 12.14 18.05
C ASP A 52 15.72 11.00 17.71
N TYR A 53 15.47 9.81 18.25
CA TYR A 53 16.30 8.63 18.13
C TYR A 53 15.47 7.43 17.67
N ALA A 54 15.81 6.89 16.51
CA ALA A 54 15.17 5.71 15.90
C ALA A 54 15.91 4.39 16.21
N GLY A 55 16.83 4.40 17.16
CA GLY A 55 17.66 3.25 17.53
C GLY A 55 18.96 3.15 16.75
N GLU A 56 19.94 2.47 17.34
CA GLU A 56 21.27 2.29 16.78
C GLU A 56 21.27 1.38 15.54
N SER A 57 20.36 0.40 15.48
CA SER A 57 20.21 -0.48 14.31
C SER A 57 19.81 0.29 13.05
N PHE A 58 19.00 1.35 13.19
CA PHE A 58 18.64 2.22 12.08
C PHE A 58 19.86 2.96 11.55
N VAL A 59 20.68 3.53 12.44
CA VAL A 59 21.93 4.22 12.05
C VAL A 59 22.95 3.24 11.45
N ARG A 60 23.04 2.02 11.97
CA ARG A 60 23.89 0.96 11.40
C ARG A 60 23.42 0.48 10.02
N ALA A 61 22.14 0.68 9.71
CA ALA A 61 21.56 0.39 8.40
C ALA A 61 21.58 1.62 7.47
N SER A 62 22.44 2.61 7.75
CA SER A 62 22.62 3.80 6.92
C SER A 62 22.91 3.46 5.45
N SER A 63 22.56 4.40 4.56
CA SER A 63 22.71 4.23 3.12
C SER A 63 24.13 3.88 2.69
N GLU A 64 25.15 4.53 3.28
CA GLU A 64 26.56 4.28 2.95
C GLU A 64 27.00 2.85 3.29
N VAL A 65 26.52 2.30 4.42
CA VAL A 65 26.77 0.90 4.79
C VAL A 65 26.07 -0.05 3.80
N GLN A 66 24.88 0.30 3.31
CA GLN A 66 24.21 -0.49 2.27
C GLN A 66 24.97 -0.45 0.94
N ASP A 67 25.50 0.70 0.55
CA ASP A 67 26.30 0.83 -0.67
C ASP A 67 27.59 0.02 -0.60
N PHE A 68 28.29 0.05 0.55
CA PHE A 68 29.44 -0.82 0.80
C PHE A 68 29.06 -2.31 0.77
N ARG A 69 27.91 -2.70 1.34
CA ARG A 69 27.44 -4.10 1.27
C ARG A 69 27.16 -4.53 -0.17
N ARG A 70 26.58 -3.66 -0.98
CA ARG A 70 26.34 -3.92 -2.42
C ARG A 70 27.65 -4.12 -3.17
N THR A 71 28.66 -3.28 -2.91
CA THR A 71 29.98 -3.41 -3.55
C THR A 71 30.68 -4.70 -3.14
N GLN A 72 30.54 -5.12 -1.88
CA GLN A 72 31.06 -6.40 -1.37
C GLN A 72 30.37 -7.61 -2.01
N GLN A 73 29.03 -7.60 -2.08
CA GLN A 73 28.28 -8.65 -2.79
C GLN A 73 28.70 -8.74 -4.25
N PHE A 74 28.84 -7.59 -4.92
CA PHE A 74 29.32 -7.51 -6.29
C PHE A 74 30.70 -8.16 -6.46
N ALA A 75 31.65 -7.86 -5.56
CA ALA A 75 32.99 -8.45 -5.59
C ALA A 75 32.96 -9.98 -5.39
N TRP A 76 32.12 -10.50 -4.49
CA TRP A 76 31.95 -11.95 -4.30
C TRP A 76 31.37 -12.64 -5.54
N GLU A 77 30.35 -12.05 -6.17
CA GLU A 77 29.81 -12.57 -7.41
C GLU A 77 30.82 -12.54 -8.56
N ALA A 78 31.58 -11.45 -8.68
CA ALA A 78 32.63 -11.32 -9.69
C ALA A 78 33.75 -12.35 -9.48
N SER A 79 34.14 -12.59 -8.23
CA SER A 79 35.11 -13.61 -7.84
C SER A 79 34.62 -15.02 -8.19
N GLN A 80 33.36 -15.35 -7.90
CA GLN A 80 32.76 -16.63 -8.29
C GLN A 80 32.72 -16.81 -9.82
N LYS A 81 32.56 -15.72 -10.58
CA LYS A 81 32.61 -15.72 -12.06
C LYS A 81 34.04 -15.78 -12.62
N GLY A 82 35.07 -15.81 -11.76
CA GLY A 82 36.48 -15.90 -12.15
C GLY A 82 37.20 -14.57 -12.35
N SER A 83 36.56 -13.44 -12.01
CA SER A 83 37.20 -12.11 -12.04
C SER A 83 37.87 -11.81 -10.68
N SER A 84 39.17 -11.53 -10.68
CA SER A 84 39.91 -11.22 -9.45
C SER A 84 39.66 -9.77 -9.00
N VAL A 85 38.56 -9.54 -8.28
CA VAL A 85 38.14 -8.21 -7.79
C VAL A 85 37.95 -8.28 -6.28
N HIS A 86 38.57 -7.37 -5.53
CA HIS A 86 38.50 -7.35 -4.06
C HIS A 86 38.31 -5.94 -3.52
N VAL A 87 37.27 -5.74 -2.70
CA VAL A 87 36.89 -4.41 -2.18
C VAL A 87 38.01 -3.79 -1.33
N GLU A 88 38.66 -4.55 -0.46
CA GLU A 88 39.69 -4.00 0.43
C GLU A 88 41.05 -3.79 -0.26
N ALA A 89 41.40 -4.63 -1.24
CA ALA A 89 42.71 -4.57 -1.90
C ALA A 89 42.70 -3.56 -3.06
N GLN A 90 41.56 -3.41 -3.74
CA GLN A 90 41.41 -2.58 -4.92
C GLN A 90 40.05 -1.81 -4.94
N PRO A 91 39.74 -1.00 -3.91
CA PRO A 91 38.42 -0.37 -3.74
C PRO A 91 38.01 0.53 -4.92
N THR A 92 38.96 1.25 -5.51
CA THR A 92 38.69 2.15 -6.64
C THR A 92 38.37 1.37 -7.91
N ALA A 93 39.13 0.30 -8.18
CA ALA A 93 38.88 -0.56 -9.34
C ALA A 93 37.55 -1.30 -9.21
N THR A 94 37.21 -1.80 -8.02
CA THR A 94 35.92 -2.47 -7.78
C THR A 94 34.75 -1.53 -7.99
N ALA A 95 34.84 -0.29 -7.48
CA ALA A 95 33.80 0.71 -7.63
C ALA A 95 33.61 1.16 -9.08
N LEU A 96 34.69 1.34 -9.84
CA LEU A 96 34.60 1.66 -11.28
C LEU A 96 33.96 0.53 -12.07
N LEU A 97 34.35 -0.71 -11.79
CA LEU A 97 33.82 -1.88 -12.48
C LEU A 97 32.33 -2.08 -12.16
N GLN A 98 31.92 -1.86 -10.91
CA GLN A 98 30.50 -1.88 -10.53
C GLN A 98 29.69 -0.85 -11.33
N ARG A 99 30.15 0.40 -11.44
CA ARG A 99 29.47 1.44 -12.22
C ARG A 99 29.30 1.04 -13.69
N GLN A 100 30.35 0.50 -14.30
CA GLN A 100 30.31 0.01 -15.69
C GLN A 100 29.30 -1.15 -15.86
N VAL A 101 29.22 -2.04 -14.88
CA VAL A 101 28.25 -3.15 -14.89
C VAL A 101 26.82 -2.63 -14.74
N GLU A 102 26.60 -1.65 -13.87
CA GLU A 102 25.29 -1.01 -13.69
C GLU A 102 24.83 -0.29 -14.97
N GLU A 103 25.72 0.44 -15.65
CA GLU A 103 25.44 1.06 -16.95
C GLU A 103 25.05 0.01 -18.00
N ARG A 104 25.87 -1.04 -18.17
CA ARG A 104 25.57 -2.13 -19.11
C ARG A 104 24.26 -2.87 -18.77
N LYS A 105 23.96 -3.01 -17.48
CA LYS A 105 22.70 -3.62 -17.03
C LYS A 105 21.50 -2.76 -17.40
N ARG A 106 21.59 -1.44 -17.23
CA ARG A 106 20.54 -0.49 -17.64
C ARG A 106 20.31 -0.54 -19.16
N GLU A 107 21.37 -0.55 -19.95
CA GLU A 107 21.28 -0.70 -21.41
C GLU A 107 20.59 -2.02 -21.80
N LEU A 108 20.96 -3.13 -21.16
CA LEU A 108 20.34 -4.44 -21.40
C LEU A 108 18.85 -4.44 -21.03
N GLU A 109 18.48 -3.85 -19.90
CA GLU A 109 17.10 -3.69 -19.47
C GLU A 109 16.27 -2.85 -20.45
N GLU A 110 16.82 -1.76 -20.97
CA GLU A 110 16.18 -0.94 -22.01
C GLU A 110 15.99 -1.73 -23.30
N MET A 111 16.98 -2.49 -23.74
CA MET A 111 16.88 -3.35 -24.93
C MET A 111 15.85 -4.46 -24.73
N ARG A 112 15.80 -5.07 -23.54
CA ARG A 112 14.80 -6.07 -23.17
C ARG A 112 13.40 -5.46 -23.18
N ARG A 113 13.25 -4.24 -22.63
CA ARG A 113 11.99 -3.51 -22.61
C ARG A 113 11.50 -3.19 -24.03
N LYS A 114 12.35 -2.61 -24.88
CA LYS A 114 12.03 -2.35 -26.30
C LYS A 114 11.62 -3.63 -27.04
N LYS A 115 12.29 -4.76 -26.77
CA LYS A 115 11.91 -6.06 -27.36
C LYS A 115 10.55 -6.56 -26.90
N LEU A 116 10.15 -6.29 -25.65
CA LEU A 116 8.82 -6.62 -25.15
C LEU A 116 7.75 -5.70 -25.74
N GLU A 117 8.03 -4.40 -25.82
CA GLU A 117 7.18 -3.40 -26.48
C GLU A 117 6.92 -3.78 -27.94
N MET A 118 7.94 -4.17 -28.71
CA MET A 118 7.77 -4.62 -30.10
C MET A 118 6.97 -5.93 -30.23
N ARG A 119 7.17 -6.88 -29.32
CA ARG A 119 6.51 -8.20 -29.41
C ARG A 119 5.05 -8.18 -28.96
N TYR A 120 4.74 -7.38 -27.95
CA TYR A 120 3.42 -7.39 -27.30
C TYR A 120 2.67 -6.07 -27.42
N GLY A 121 3.28 -5.00 -27.94
CA GLY A 121 2.65 -3.68 -28.07
C GLY A 121 2.33 -3.00 -26.75
N ILE A 122 2.78 -3.56 -25.62
CA ILE A 122 2.51 -3.03 -24.28
C ILE A 122 3.45 -1.86 -24.01
N ASN A 123 2.97 -0.64 -24.22
CA ASN A 123 3.71 0.58 -23.89
C ASN A 123 3.68 0.83 -22.38
N ALA A 124 4.71 1.49 -21.84
CA ALA A 124 4.75 1.87 -20.42
C ALA A 124 3.55 2.71 -19.95
N GLU A 125 2.91 3.45 -20.85
CA GLU A 125 1.70 4.21 -20.56
C GLU A 125 0.48 3.30 -20.36
N MET A 126 0.37 2.20 -21.12
CA MET A 126 -0.69 1.21 -20.94
C MET A 126 -0.54 0.47 -19.60
N MET A 127 0.68 0.15 -19.18
CA MET A 127 0.95 -0.44 -17.87
C MET A 127 0.51 0.49 -16.74
N LYS A 128 0.93 1.76 -16.76
CA LYS A 128 0.51 2.74 -15.74
C LYS A 128 -1.02 2.96 -15.71
N LYS A 129 -1.68 2.90 -16.87
CA LYS A 129 -3.14 2.98 -16.95
C LYS A 129 -3.80 1.73 -16.35
N SER A 130 -3.21 0.55 -16.57
CA SER A 130 -3.70 -0.68 -15.96
C SER A 130 -3.54 -0.67 -14.44
N GLU A 131 -2.41 -0.21 -13.89
CA GLU A 131 -2.21 -0.10 -12.43
C GLU A 131 -3.23 0.82 -11.77
N LYS A 132 -3.56 1.97 -12.39
CA LYS A 132 -4.62 2.87 -11.89
C LYS A 132 -6.03 2.29 -12.00
N ASN A 133 -6.24 1.39 -12.96
CA ASN A 133 -7.54 0.77 -13.20
C ASN A 133 -7.65 -0.62 -12.55
N GLN A 134 -6.64 -1.07 -11.81
CA GLN A 134 -6.75 -2.31 -11.05
C GLN A 134 -7.82 -2.09 -9.98
N PRO A 135 -8.87 -2.93 -9.95
CA PRO A 135 -9.81 -2.88 -8.84
C PRO A 135 -9.02 -3.17 -7.57
N GLU A 136 -9.10 -2.26 -6.59
CA GLU A 136 -8.57 -2.52 -5.26
C GLU A 136 -9.25 -3.78 -4.74
N VAL A 137 -8.49 -4.88 -4.67
CA VAL A 137 -8.95 -6.12 -4.05
C VAL A 137 -8.98 -5.85 -2.56
N ARG A 138 -10.14 -5.43 -2.07
CA ARG A 138 -10.39 -5.23 -0.65
C ARG A 138 -10.75 -6.58 -0.04
N ASP A 139 -10.01 -6.99 0.97
CA ASP A 139 -10.38 -8.14 1.77
C ASP A 139 -11.66 -7.80 2.56
N ASP A 140 -12.77 -8.48 2.24
CA ASP A 140 -14.05 -8.32 2.93
C ASP A 140 -14.12 -9.27 4.13
N GLU A 141 -13.33 -9.03 5.17
CA GLU A 141 -13.49 -9.72 6.46
C GLU A 141 -14.68 -9.13 7.25
N ASN A 142 -15.90 -9.32 6.75
CA ASN A 142 -17.11 -8.96 7.46
C ASN A 142 -17.45 -10.04 8.51
N TYR A 143 -17.07 -9.79 9.77
CA TYR A 143 -17.45 -10.64 10.89
C TYR A 143 -18.92 -10.46 11.26
N VAL A 144 -19.70 -11.56 11.23
CA VAL A 144 -21.13 -11.58 11.55
C VAL A 144 -21.39 -12.45 12.78
N GLU A 145 -21.97 -11.87 13.83
CA GLU A 145 -22.36 -12.58 15.05
C GLU A 145 -23.81 -13.09 14.94
N TYR A 146 -24.05 -14.37 15.23
CA TYR A 146 -25.38 -14.96 15.29
C TYR A 146 -25.78 -15.29 16.74
N ASP A 147 -27.03 -15.03 17.08
CA ASP A 147 -27.66 -15.51 18.32
C ASP A 147 -27.94 -17.02 18.23
N ARG A 148 -28.22 -17.67 19.36
CA ARG A 148 -28.58 -19.09 19.48
C ARG A 148 -29.80 -19.49 18.63
N GLN A 149 -30.63 -18.51 18.26
CA GLN A 149 -31.82 -18.66 17.42
C GLN A 149 -31.52 -18.42 15.92
N GLY A 150 -30.26 -18.17 15.55
CA GLY A 150 -29.82 -17.92 14.18
C GLY A 150 -30.05 -16.49 13.67
N LYS A 151 -30.41 -15.53 14.54
CA LYS A 151 -30.57 -14.12 14.16
C LYS A 151 -29.23 -13.39 14.23
N VAL A 152 -28.95 -12.53 13.26
CA VAL A 152 -27.74 -11.71 13.24
C VAL A 152 -27.83 -10.60 14.30
N VAL A 153 -26.81 -10.48 15.13
CA VAL A 153 -26.71 -9.50 16.23
C VAL A 153 -25.77 -8.35 15.87
N ARG A 154 -24.66 -8.64 15.18
CA ARG A 154 -23.64 -7.65 14.75
C ARG A 154 -23.04 -8.04 13.41
N GLY A 155 -22.55 -7.05 12.65
CA GLY A 155 -21.72 -7.26 11.46
C GLY A 155 -22.36 -6.98 10.11
N LEU A 156 -23.69 -6.88 10.03
CA LEU A 156 -24.36 -6.46 8.81
C LEU A 156 -24.56 -4.93 8.79
N PRO A 157 -24.33 -4.25 7.65
CA PRO A 157 -24.77 -2.86 7.51
C PRO A 157 -26.29 -2.80 7.74
N GLN A 158 -26.74 -1.77 8.46
CA GLN A 158 -28.17 -1.53 8.69
C GLN A 158 -28.87 -1.47 7.33
N ALA A 159 -29.74 -2.46 7.06
CA ALA A 159 -30.51 -2.47 5.83
C ALA A 159 -31.48 -1.28 5.85
N ILE A 160 -31.37 -0.39 4.87
CA ILE A 160 -32.32 0.69 4.68
C ILE A 160 -33.70 0.05 4.47
N PRO A 161 -34.72 0.37 5.28
CA PRO A 161 -36.03 -0.24 5.16
C PRO A 161 -36.62 0.12 3.79
N LYS A 162 -36.78 -0.88 2.92
CA LYS A 162 -37.51 -0.72 1.66
C LYS A 162 -39.00 -0.61 1.98
N SER A 163 -39.71 0.26 1.26
CA SER A 163 -41.16 0.32 1.37
C SER A 163 -41.81 -0.93 0.75
N LYS A 164 -43.12 -1.11 0.98
CA LYS A 164 -43.87 -2.27 0.46
C LYS A 164 -43.94 -2.31 -1.07
N TYR A 165 -43.74 -1.16 -1.73
CA TYR A 165 -43.88 -1.01 -3.18
C TYR A 165 -42.50 -0.85 -3.82
N GLU A 166 -42.36 -1.33 -5.05
CA GLU A 166 -41.14 -1.16 -5.82
C GLU A 166 -41.01 0.32 -6.23
N GLU A 167 -40.13 1.04 -5.53
CA GLU A 167 -39.78 2.44 -5.82
C GLU A 167 -38.71 2.51 -6.91
N ASP A 168 -38.62 3.65 -7.60
CA ASP A 168 -37.58 3.94 -8.60
C ASP A 168 -37.46 2.91 -9.76
N LEU A 169 -38.59 2.35 -10.19
CA LEU A 169 -38.67 1.54 -11.40
C LEU A 169 -38.85 2.41 -12.63
N PHE A 170 -37.87 2.34 -13.53
CA PHE A 170 -37.84 3.06 -14.81
C PHE A 170 -38.01 2.07 -15.98
N PRO A 171 -39.24 1.65 -16.31
CA PRO A 171 -39.47 0.80 -17.48
C PRO A 171 -39.08 1.54 -18.76
N GLY A 172 -38.53 0.86 -19.77
CA GLY A 172 -38.39 1.43 -21.12
C GLY A 172 -37.36 2.57 -21.29
N ASN A 173 -36.28 2.57 -20.50
CA ASN A 173 -35.18 3.57 -20.58
C ASN A 173 -35.61 5.02 -20.26
N HIS A 174 -36.68 5.20 -19.49
CA HIS A 174 -37.10 6.51 -18.97
C HIS A 174 -36.21 6.97 -17.81
N SER A 175 -36.11 8.27 -17.55
CA SER A 175 -35.43 8.83 -16.36
C SER A 175 -36.40 9.20 -15.23
N SER A 176 -37.70 8.95 -15.42
CA SER A 176 -38.76 9.31 -14.49
C SER A 176 -39.76 8.16 -14.33
N VAL A 177 -40.35 8.02 -13.15
CA VAL A 177 -41.34 6.97 -12.86
C VAL A 177 -42.67 7.29 -13.56
N TRP A 178 -43.43 6.25 -13.92
CA TRP A 178 -44.78 6.41 -14.48
C TRP A 178 -45.70 7.17 -13.51
N GLY A 179 -46.40 8.20 -14.01
CA GLY A 179 -47.26 9.05 -13.18
C GLY A 179 -46.53 10.25 -12.57
N SER A 180 -45.26 10.47 -12.93
CA SER A 180 -44.51 11.69 -12.60
C SER A 180 -45.04 12.95 -13.31
N TRP A 181 -45.85 12.79 -14.35
CA TRP A 181 -46.46 13.90 -15.07
C TRP A 181 -47.94 13.65 -15.38
N TYR A 182 -48.75 14.71 -15.35
CA TYR A 182 -50.18 14.68 -15.65
C TYR A 182 -50.48 15.65 -16.79
N ASN A 183 -51.00 15.13 -17.91
CA ASN A 183 -51.48 15.93 -19.01
C ASN A 183 -52.90 16.42 -18.71
N ARG A 184 -53.07 17.74 -18.57
CA ARG A 184 -54.38 18.36 -18.29
C ARG A 184 -55.32 18.34 -19.50
N GLU A 185 -54.79 18.29 -20.71
CA GLU A 185 -55.60 18.34 -21.94
C GLU A 185 -56.22 16.98 -22.28
N GLU A 186 -55.47 15.90 -22.02
CA GLU A 186 -55.92 14.53 -22.28
C GLU A 186 -56.44 13.80 -21.04
N GLU A 187 -56.39 14.45 -19.86
CA GLU A 187 -56.71 13.88 -18.54
C GLU A 187 -56.00 12.55 -18.25
N LYS A 188 -54.74 12.44 -18.68
CA LYS A 188 -53.94 11.21 -18.60
C LYS A 188 -52.65 11.42 -17.84
N TRP A 189 -52.22 10.35 -17.17
CA TRP A 189 -50.91 10.26 -16.53
C TRP A 189 -49.85 9.78 -17.52
N GLY A 190 -48.64 10.30 -17.39
CA GLY A 190 -47.50 9.95 -18.23
C GLY A 190 -46.16 10.05 -17.52
N TYR A 191 -45.09 9.95 -18.29
CA TYR A 191 -43.71 10.13 -17.84
C TYR A 191 -43.29 11.60 -17.93
N ALA A 192 -42.58 12.13 -16.94
CA ALA A 192 -42.05 13.50 -16.98
C ALA A 192 -40.90 13.70 -17.98
N CYS A 193 -40.15 12.65 -18.31
CA CYS A 193 -38.98 12.76 -19.19
C CYS A 193 -39.34 12.99 -20.67
N CYS A 194 -40.40 12.34 -21.18
CA CYS A 194 -40.77 12.39 -22.59
C CYS A 194 -42.25 12.75 -22.82
N HIS A 195 -43.00 13.04 -21.74
CA HIS A 195 -44.42 13.39 -21.78
C HIS A 195 -45.32 12.35 -22.49
N GLN A 196 -44.88 11.09 -22.55
CA GLN A 196 -45.67 10.00 -23.13
C GLN A 196 -46.73 9.50 -22.13
N CYS A 197 -47.96 9.34 -22.60
CA CYS A 197 -49.12 8.86 -21.83
C CYS A 197 -49.40 7.35 -21.99
N VAL A 198 -48.42 6.56 -22.48
CA VAL A 198 -48.57 5.09 -22.67
C VAL A 198 -47.61 4.35 -21.74
N LYS A 199 -48.15 3.51 -20.86
CA LYS A 199 -47.37 2.72 -19.90
C LYS A 199 -46.50 1.72 -20.67
N ASN A 200 -45.20 1.69 -20.38
CA ASN A 200 -44.17 0.85 -21.03
C ASN A 200 -43.80 1.22 -22.47
N ALA A 201 -44.16 2.42 -22.95
CA ALA A 201 -43.56 2.93 -24.18
C ALA A 201 -42.04 3.16 -23.99
N TYR A 202 -41.26 3.05 -25.05
CA TYR A 202 -39.82 3.32 -25.01
C TYR A 202 -39.55 4.83 -25.03
N CYS A 203 -38.60 5.29 -24.22
CA CYS A 203 -38.21 6.70 -24.19
C CYS A 203 -37.65 7.15 -25.54
N LEU A 204 -38.13 8.29 -26.05
CA LEU A 204 -37.62 8.92 -27.27
C LEU A 204 -36.73 10.14 -26.98
N ALA A 205 -36.60 10.53 -25.71
CA ALA A 205 -35.72 11.61 -25.32
C ALA A 205 -34.30 11.05 -25.17
N ASP A 206 -33.38 11.47 -26.03
CA ASP A 206 -31.95 11.21 -25.88
C ASP A 206 -31.50 11.73 -24.51
N GLN A 207 -30.83 10.87 -23.75
CA GLN A 207 -30.28 11.19 -22.45
C GLN A 207 -29.19 12.26 -22.63
N ALA A 208 -29.47 13.50 -22.25
CA ALA A 208 -28.48 14.55 -22.08
C ALA A 208 -27.85 14.48 -20.67
#